data_AF-A0A8G0KRS6-F1
#
_entry.id   AF-A0A8G0KRS6-F1
#
_cell.length_a   1.000
_cell.length_b   1.000
_cell.length_c   1.000
_cell.angle_alpha   90.00
_cell.angle_beta   90.00
_cell.angle_gamma   90.00
#
_symmetry.space_group_name_H-M   'P 1'
#
loop_
_entity.id
_entity.type
_entity.pdbx_description
1 polymer ?
#
loop_
_entity_poly.entity_id
_entity_poly.type
_entity_poly.pdbx_seq_one_letter_code
_entity_poly.pdbx_strand_id
1 'polypeptide(L)'
;MLKGKLYFDKYIIKREFTKGSDHWSLKRLKWYDGNKVGYVNTFDVDNVEMIEGINREILMLLSMFHVSNPTLVYKHWLNASLKFTLEYSGTNLANDYKSYLENLAKAFLNDRFLAINPKDYFEIIYINEGKQKNIETAIDINKLHQGTTVENFIFNYLDYLLWQNYRTDNREYFKVKGEKILIDNRIKDFEYTFRSSVEHYYPQNPIDKNLKIKEQDIEWLDNFGNLCLISGSKNSRLSNFMPTAKKDYYTGSKTIDSIKQRIMMEYEYWDINRLNGLNEIKEHGQEMIQILKK
;
A
#
# COMPACT_ATOMS: atom_id res chain seq x y z
N MET A 1 -15.72 2.47 29.22
CA MET A 1 -16.17 1.61 28.10
C MET A 1 -16.89 2.40 26.99
N LEU A 2 -17.80 3.35 27.29
CA LEU A 2 -18.49 4.14 26.25
C LEU A 2 -17.59 5.04 25.38
N LYS A 3 -16.56 5.70 25.96
CA LYS A 3 -15.64 6.58 25.21
C LYS A 3 -14.90 5.82 24.10
N GLY A 4 -14.38 4.63 24.39
CA GLY A 4 -13.66 3.80 23.41
C GLY A 4 -14.51 3.43 22.19
N LYS A 5 -15.77 3.02 22.41
CA LYS A 5 -16.70 2.71 21.31
C LYS A 5 -16.99 3.93 20.44
N LEU A 6 -17.23 5.10 21.05
CA LEU A 6 -17.50 6.33 20.32
C LEU A 6 -16.31 6.73 19.42
N TYR A 7 -15.08 6.59 19.91
CA TYR A 7 -13.87 6.92 19.14
C TYR A 7 -13.61 5.90 18.03
N PHE A 8 -13.79 4.61 18.32
CA PHE A 8 -13.78 3.57 17.29
C PHE A 8 -14.78 3.90 16.17
N ASP A 9 -15.99 4.28 16.54
CA ASP A 9 -17.04 4.56 15.57
C ASP A 9 -16.77 5.77 14.68
N LYS A 10 -15.99 6.75 15.17
CA LYS A 10 -15.64 7.98 14.45
C LYS A 10 -14.34 7.86 13.67
N TYR A 11 -13.30 7.28 14.26
CA TYR A 11 -11.93 7.45 13.77
C TYR A 11 -11.33 6.17 13.17
N ILE A 12 -12.07 5.06 13.16
CA ILE A 12 -11.64 3.80 12.55
C ILE A 12 -12.50 3.49 11.33
N ILE A 13 -11.84 2.97 10.29
CA ILE A 13 -12.49 2.60 9.03
C ILE A 13 -13.50 1.47 9.18
N LYS A 14 -14.51 1.48 8.32
CA LYS A 14 -15.58 0.48 8.25
C LYS A 14 -15.85 0.08 6.81
N ARG A 15 -16.45 -1.09 6.60
CA ARG A 15 -17.03 -1.45 5.31
C ARG A 15 -18.34 -0.69 5.11
N GLU A 16 -18.52 -0.13 3.92
CA GLU A 16 -19.75 0.50 3.49
C GLU A 16 -20.22 -0.15 2.20
N PHE A 17 -21.45 -0.67 2.23
CA PHE A 17 -22.11 -1.26 1.08
C PHE A 17 -23.01 -0.22 0.43
N THR A 18 -22.63 0.25 -0.75
CA THR A 18 -23.47 1.16 -1.54
C THR A 18 -23.64 0.60 -2.94
N LYS A 19 -24.89 0.55 -3.42
CA LYS A 19 -25.23 0.14 -4.80
C LYS A 19 -24.57 -1.17 -5.29
N GLY A 20 -24.38 -2.14 -4.38
CA GLY A 20 -23.80 -3.45 -4.70
C GLY A 20 -22.27 -3.50 -4.75
N SER A 21 -21.57 -2.43 -4.40
CA SER A 21 -20.12 -2.40 -4.23
C SER A 21 -19.72 -2.13 -2.78
N ASP A 22 -18.64 -2.77 -2.35
CA ASP A 22 -18.09 -2.70 -1.00
C ASP A 22 -16.84 -1.81 -0.99
N HIS A 23 -16.88 -0.74 -0.21
CA HIS A 23 -15.82 0.26 -0.10
C HIS A 23 -15.43 0.51 1.36
N TRP A 24 -14.22 1.03 1.58
CA TRP A 24 -13.83 1.53 2.89
C TRP A 24 -14.41 2.92 3.13
N SER A 25 -14.95 3.15 4.32
CA SER A 25 -15.45 4.44 4.74
C SER A 25 -14.87 4.87 6.08
N LEU A 26 -14.67 6.19 6.23
CA LEU A 26 -14.28 6.84 7.47
C LEU A 26 -15.29 7.94 7.75
N LYS A 27 -16.37 7.58 8.44
CA LYS A 27 -17.52 8.46 8.67
C LYS A 27 -17.91 8.51 10.14
N ARG A 28 -18.44 9.66 10.55
CA ARG A 28 -19.03 9.89 11.87
C ARG A 28 -20.53 10.14 11.77
N LEU A 29 -21.23 9.84 12.86
CA LEU A 29 -22.65 10.17 13.01
C LEU A 29 -22.83 11.70 13.11
N LYS A 30 -23.81 12.23 12.37
CA LYS A 30 -24.26 13.63 12.45
C LYS A 30 -25.77 13.66 12.64
N TRP A 31 -26.20 14.46 13.62
CA TRP A 31 -27.60 14.77 13.87
C TRP A 31 -27.98 16.03 13.09
N TYR A 32 -29.14 16.00 12.47
CA TYR A 32 -29.75 17.11 11.75
C TYR A 32 -31.07 17.49 12.42
N ASP A 33 -31.55 18.69 12.10
CA ASP A 33 -32.83 19.18 12.60
C ASP A 33 -33.97 18.24 12.23
N GLY A 34 -34.95 18.13 13.14
CA GLY A 34 -36.09 17.22 13.00
C GLY A 34 -35.76 15.74 13.28
N ASN A 35 -34.83 15.45 14.21
CA ASN A 35 -34.43 14.10 14.61
C ASN A 35 -33.91 13.22 13.46
N LYS A 36 -33.36 13.83 12.41
CA LYS A 36 -32.75 13.11 11.30
C LYS A 36 -31.29 12.79 11.63
N VAL A 37 -30.84 11.61 11.21
CA VAL A 37 -29.49 11.13 11.46
C VAL A 37 -28.85 10.71 10.15
N GLY A 38 -27.59 11.09 9.94
CA GLY A 38 -26.81 10.68 8.77
C GLY A 38 -25.35 10.44 9.12
N TYR A 39 -24.62 9.90 8.16
CA TYR A 39 -23.18 9.68 8.26
C TYR A 39 -22.45 10.61 7.30
N VAL A 40 -21.49 11.37 7.84
CA VAL A 40 -20.65 12.31 7.09
C VAL A 40 -19.19 11.96 7.28
N ASN A 41 -18.31 12.48 6.40
CA ASN A 41 -16.87 12.32 6.56
C ASN A 41 -16.43 12.80 7.96
N THR A 42 -15.46 12.09 8.52
CA THR A 42 -15.04 12.31 9.90
C THR A 42 -14.31 13.64 10.06
N PHE A 43 -13.43 13.96 9.10
CA PHE A 43 -12.52 15.09 9.17
C PHE A 43 -12.79 16.20 8.15
N ASP A 44 -13.51 15.90 7.05
CA ASP A 44 -13.82 16.89 6.02
C ASP A 44 -15.16 17.59 6.28
N VAL A 45 -15.30 18.78 5.70
CA VAL A 45 -16.58 19.49 5.60
C VAL A 45 -17.47 18.77 4.57
N ASP A 46 -18.79 18.84 4.74
CA ASP A 46 -19.79 18.12 3.92
C ASP A 46 -19.68 18.33 2.38
N ASN A 47 -18.86 19.29 1.91
CA ASN A 47 -18.72 19.68 0.51
C ASN A 47 -17.37 19.27 -0.15
N VAL A 48 -16.47 18.59 0.55
CA VAL A 48 -15.21 18.10 -0.06
C VAL A 48 -15.50 16.83 -0.88
N GLU A 49 -14.99 16.76 -2.12
CA GLU A 49 -15.11 15.53 -2.93
C GLU A 49 -14.62 14.32 -2.13
N MET A 50 -15.38 13.22 -2.13
CA MET A 50 -15.09 11.99 -1.37
C MET A 50 -13.70 11.40 -1.65
N ILE A 51 -13.06 11.84 -2.72
CA ILE A 51 -11.82 11.30 -3.29
C ILE A 51 -10.61 12.22 -3.00
N GLU A 52 -10.82 13.38 -2.38
CA GLU A 52 -9.76 14.34 -2.05
C GLU A 52 -9.90 14.82 -0.59
N GLY A 53 -8.85 15.44 -0.04
CA GLY A 53 -8.87 15.96 1.34
C GLY A 53 -8.33 15.02 2.42
N ILE A 54 -8.28 15.52 3.64
CA ILE A 54 -7.59 14.86 4.75
C ILE A 54 -8.31 13.59 5.22
N ASN A 55 -9.65 13.54 5.09
CA ASN A 55 -10.39 12.32 5.39
C ASN A 55 -9.99 11.18 4.45
N ARG A 56 -9.76 11.47 3.16
CA ARG A 56 -9.30 10.47 2.19
C ARG A 56 -7.89 9.99 2.51
N GLU A 57 -6.97 10.88 2.90
CA GLU A 57 -5.60 10.49 3.27
C GLU A 57 -5.58 9.57 4.50
N ILE A 58 -6.34 9.90 5.54
CA ILE A 58 -6.46 9.04 6.74
C ILE A 58 -7.16 7.72 6.40
N LEU A 59 -8.19 7.75 5.55
CA LEU A 59 -8.85 6.54 5.05
C LEU A 59 -7.87 5.63 4.30
N MET A 60 -7.00 6.19 3.46
CA MET A 60 -5.97 5.44 2.73
C MET A 60 -4.95 4.80 3.68
N LEU A 61 -4.45 5.51 4.68
CA LEU A 61 -3.55 4.96 5.70
C LEU A 61 -4.20 3.83 6.49
N LEU A 62 -5.42 4.06 7.01
CA LEU A 62 -6.12 3.06 7.82
C LEU A 62 -6.48 1.82 7.01
N SER A 63 -6.95 1.99 5.77
CA SER A 63 -7.25 0.86 4.88
C SER A 63 -5.99 0.09 4.50
N MET A 64 -4.88 0.78 4.19
CA MET A 64 -3.57 0.17 3.98
C MET A 64 -3.15 -0.71 5.17
N PHE A 65 -3.20 -0.17 6.40
CA PHE A 65 -2.91 -0.95 7.61
C PHE A 65 -3.85 -2.15 7.78
N HIS A 66 -5.13 -1.94 7.52
CA HIS A 66 -6.14 -2.98 7.71
C HIS A 66 -5.98 -4.15 6.74
N VAL A 67 -5.78 -3.89 5.44
CA VAL A 67 -5.64 -4.95 4.44
C VAL A 67 -4.28 -5.65 4.52
N SER A 68 -3.26 -4.98 5.07
CA SER A 68 -1.93 -5.55 5.28
C SER A 68 -1.91 -6.65 6.33
N ASN A 69 -2.89 -6.67 7.24
CA ASN A 69 -3.00 -7.71 8.27
C ASN A 69 -4.38 -8.40 8.18
N PRO A 70 -4.51 -9.42 7.31
CA PRO A 70 -5.77 -10.12 7.08
C PRO A 70 -6.23 -10.94 8.30
N THR A 71 -5.36 -11.15 9.30
CA THR A 71 -5.76 -11.86 10.52
C THR A 71 -6.75 -11.04 11.35
N LEU A 72 -7.65 -11.74 12.04
CA LEU A 72 -8.69 -11.13 12.88
C LEU A 72 -8.17 -10.74 14.28
N VAL A 73 -7.00 -11.24 14.66
CA VAL A 73 -6.36 -11.02 15.97
C VAL A 73 -5.13 -10.13 15.82
N TYR A 74 -4.67 -9.54 16.93
CA TYR A 74 -3.42 -8.76 16.96
C TYR A 74 -3.37 -7.58 15.96
N LYS A 75 -4.48 -6.84 15.84
CA LYS A 75 -4.54 -5.60 15.05
C LYS A 75 -3.81 -4.46 15.76
N HIS A 76 -2.48 -4.51 15.78
CA HIS A 76 -1.64 -3.51 16.45
C HIS A 76 -1.85 -2.09 15.91
N TRP A 77 -2.06 -1.93 14.61
CA TRP A 77 -2.40 -0.63 14.00
C TRP A 77 -3.72 -0.05 14.55
N LEU A 78 -4.70 -0.90 14.85
CA LEU A 78 -5.99 -0.50 15.40
C LEU A 78 -5.82 -0.02 16.84
N ASN A 79 -5.04 -0.75 17.63
CA ASN A 79 -4.69 -0.35 18.98
C ASN A 79 -3.94 0.99 18.98
N ALA A 80 -2.92 1.15 18.14
CA ALA A 80 -2.18 2.41 17.96
C ALA A 80 -3.10 3.58 17.60
N SER A 81 -3.98 3.37 16.63
CA SER A 81 -4.97 4.35 16.16
C SER A 81 -5.94 4.79 17.25
N LEU A 82 -6.50 3.83 17.99
CA LEU A 82 -7.43 4.13 19.09
C LEU A 82 -6.70 4.81 20.24
N LYS A 83 -5.50 4.36 20.60
CA LYS A 83 -4.68 4.99 21.63
C LYS A 83 -4.44 6.45 21.30
N PHE A 84 -3.93 6.74 20.10
CA PHE A 84 -3.66 8.10 19.66
C PHE A 84 -4.90 8.98 19.77
N THR A 85 -6.02 8.55 19.18
CA THR A 85 -7.23 9.36 19.16
C THR A 85 -7.84 9.54 20.56
N LEU A 86 -7.77 8.54 21.44
CA LEU A 86 -8.31 8.61 22.81
C LEU A 86 -7.51 9.54 23.74
N GLU A 87 -6.19 9.56 23.56
CA GLU A 87 -5.23 10.34 24.35
C GLU A 87 -4.97 11.73 23.75
N TYR A 88 -5.45 11.97 22.53
CA TYR A 88 -5.23 13.24 21.83
C TYR A 88 -5.78 14.44 22.61
N SER A 89 -4.91 15.42 22.84
CA SER A 89 -5.20 16.67 23.56
C SER A 89 -4.87 17.94 22.76
N GLY A 90 -4.52 17.81 21.48
CA GLY A 90 -4.21 18.94 20.61
C GLY A 90 -5.46 19.60 20.02
N THR A 91 -5.25 20.55 19.09
CA THR A 91 -6.33 21.34 18.46
C THR A 91 -6.63 20.94 17.02
N ASN A 92 -5.73 20.22 16.35
CA ASN A 92 -5.82 19.85 14.94
C ASN A 92 -5.75 18.31 14.75
N LEU A 93 -6.77 17.62 15.30
CA LEU A 93 -6.79 16.15 15.33
C LEU A 93 -6.58 15.52 13.96
N ALA A 94 -7.15 16.09 12.88
CA ALA A 94 -7.04 15.51 11.55
C ALA A 94 -5.57 15.45 11.08
N ASN A 95 -4.85 16.56 11.13
CA ASN A 95 -3.46 16.64 10.66
C ASN A 95 -2.51 15.87 11.58
N ASP A 96 -2.70 15.96 12.89
CA ASP A 96 -1.86 15.24 13.84
C ASP A 96 -2.09 13.72 13.74
N TYR A 97 -3.33 13.28 13.48
CA TYR A 97 -3.64 11.87 13.31
C TYR A 97 -3.09 11.31 12.01
N LYS A 98 -3.23 12.05 10.89
CA LYS A 98 -2.55 11.70 9.63
C LYS A 98 -1.05 11.54 9.87
N SER A 99 -0.41 12.56 10.46
CA SER A 99 1.04 12.56 10.71
C SER A 99 1.46 11.40 11.61
N TYR A 100 0.67 11.08 12.64
CA TYR A 100 0.91 9.92 13.49
C TYR A 100 0.85 8.60 12.72
N LEU A 101 -0.17 8.42 11.87
CA LEU A 101 -0.32 7.20 11.07
C LEU A 101 0.80 7.04 10.02
N GLU A 102 1.25 8.13 9.41
CA GLU A 102 2.41 8.13 8.50
C GLU A 102 3.69 7.73 9.24
N ASN A 103 3.95 8.34 10.40
CA ASN A 103 5.08 7.98 11.25
C ASN A 103 5.01 6.51 11.68
N LEU A 104 3.82 6.03 12.09
CA LEU A 104 3.61 4.65 12.49
C LEU A 104 3.89 3.68 11.33
N ALA A 105 3.49 4.03 10.11
CA ALA A 105 3.73 3.19 8.93
C ALA A 105 5.23 3.12 8.63
N LYS A 106 5.92 4.25 8.69
CA LYS A 106 7.38 4.34 8.55
C LYS A 106 8.12 3.57 9.65
N ALA A 107 7.64 3.62 10.89
CA ALA A 107 8.17 2.83 12.00
C ALA A 107 7.94 1.33 11.78
N PHE A 108 6.75 0.90 11.34
CA PHE A 108 6.50 -0.52 11.03
C PHE A 108 7.44 -1.02 9.93
N LEU A 109 7.66 -0.24 8.88
CA LEU A 109 8.62 -0.56 7.84
C LEU A 109 10.04 -0.71 8.41
N ASN A 110 10.56 0.33 9.06
CA ASN A 110 11.99 0.45 9.34
C ASN A 110 12.43 -0.13 10.70
N ASP A 111 11.56 -0.12 11.70
CA ASP A 111 11.83 -0.67 13.02
C ASP A 111 11.46 -2.15 13.16
N ARG A 112 10.64 -2.68 12.26
CA ARG A 112 10.17 -4.07 12.35
C ARG A 112 10.45 -4.87 11.10
N PHE A 113 9.81 -4.53 9.98
CA PHE A 113 9.82 -5.41 8.81
C PHE A 113 11.20 -5.47 8.13
N LEU A 114 11.85 -4.31 7.96
CA LEU A 114 13.19 -4.23 7.37
C LEU A 114 14.31 -4.16 8.41
N ALA A 115 13.99 -4.11 9.70
CA ALA A 115 15.01 -4.00 10.74
C ALA A 115 15.89 -5.26 10.83
N ILE A 116 17.20 -5.11 10.96
CA ILE A 116 18.11 -6.23 11.29
C ILE A 116 17.69 -6.87 12.61
N ASN A 117 17.39 -6.02 13.61
CA ASN A 117 16.84 -6.41 14.91
C ASN A 117 15.41 -5.83 15.04
N PRO A 118 14.36 -6.62 14.73
CA PRO A 118 12.99 -6.14 14.76
C PRO A 118 12.50 -5.77 16.16
N LYS A 119 11.97 -4.56 16.30
CA LYS A 119 11.24 -4.12 17.49
C LYS A 119 9.85 -4.74 17.51
N ASP A 120 9.36 -5.02 18.72
CA ASP A 120 7.97 -5.45 18.88
C ASP A 120 6.99 -4.27 18.72
N TYR A 121 5.71 -4.59 18.50
CA TYR A 121 4.69 -3.57 18.32
C TYR A 121 4.43 -2.75 19.59
N PHE A 122 4.64 -3.32 20.78
CA PHE A 122 4.46 -2.61 22.03
C PHE A 122 5.51 -1.50 22.15
N GLU A 123 6.78 -1.81 21.91
CA GLU A 123 7.87 -0.84 21.90
C GLU A 123 7.60 0.25 20.86
N ILE A 124 7.23 -0.10 19.63
CA ILE A 124 6.93 0.89 18.58
C ILE A 124 5.79 1.82 19.01
N ILE A 125 4.69 1.28 19.54
CA ILE A 125 3.45 2.05 19.79
C ILE A 125 3.51 2.83 21.11
N TYR A 126 3.98 2.19 22.19
CA TYR A 126 3.86 2.71 23.56
C TYR A 126 5.14 3.38 24.05
N ILE A 127 6.32 2.94 23.60
CA ILE A 127 7.60 3.51 24.03
C ILE A 127 8.07 4.56 23.02
N ASN A 128 8.02 4.22 21.73
CA ASN A 128 8.51 5.09 20.66
C ASN A 128 7.44 6.01 20.07
N GLU A 129 6.19 5.91 20.55
CA GLU A 129 5.06 6.74 20.12
C GLU A 129 4.80 6.70 18.60
N GLY A 130 5.04 5.55 17.97
CA GLY A 130 4.91 5.37 16.53
C GLY A 130 5.98 6.09 15.71
N LYS A 131 7.04 6.61 16.32
CA LYS A 131 8.16 7.27 15.62
C LYS A 131 9.27 6.27 15.35
N GLN A 132 9.78 6.27 14.12
CA GLN A 132 10.92 5.45 13.73
C GLN A 132 12.15 5.72 14.62
N LYS A 133 12.86 4.66 15.02
CA LYS A 133 14.12 4.76 15.78
C LYS A 133 15.34 4.22 15.04
N ASN A 134 15.17 3.22 14.18
CA ASN A 134 16.25 2.66 13.38
C ASN A 134 16.76 3.68 12.36
N ILE A 135 18.07 3.76 12.22
CA ILE A 135 18.74 4.48 11.14
C ILE A 135 19.04 3.54 9.97
N GLU A 136 19.50 4.06 8.83
CA GLU A 136 19.71 3.29 7.61
C GLU A 136 20.63 2.07 7.78
N THR A 137 21.65 2.16 8.63
CA THR A 137 22.56 1.02 8.92
C THR A 137 21.91 -0.13 9.70
N ALA A 138 20.74 0.11 10.30
CA ALA A 138 19.97 -0.91 11.02
C ALA A 138 18.88 -1.56 10.15
N ILE A 139 18.83 -1.23 8.85
CA ILE A 139 17.85 -1.71 7.87
C ILE A 139 18.51 -2.73 6.94
N ASP A 140 17.92 -3.91 6.82
CA ASP A 140 18.29 -4.95 5.87
C ASP A 140 17.36 -4.92 4.65
N ILE A 141 17.84 -4.29 3.58
CA ILE A 141 17.12 -4.16 2.31
C ILE A 141 16.93 -5.52 1.64
N ASN A 142 17.76 -6.53 1.94
CA ASN A 142 17.62 -7.86 1.35
C ASN A 142 16.30 -8.53 1.75
N LYS A 143 15.65 -8.08 2.83
CA LYS A 143 14.30 -8.51 3.21
C LYS A 143 13.22 -8.17 2.17
N LEU A 144 13.50 -7.26 1.24
CA LEU A 144 12.62 -6.96 0.11
C LEU A 144 12.75 -8.00 -1.03
N HIS A 145 13.83 -8.76 -1.07
CA HIS A 145 14.15 -9.68 -2.18
C HIS A 145 13.91 -11.15 -1.79
N GLN A 146 12.81 -11.43 -1.09
CA GLN A 146 12.50 -12.75 -0.53
C GLN A 146 11.26 -13.41 -1.16
N GLY A 147 10.89 -13.00 -2.37
CA GLY A 147 9.77 -13.61 -3.09
C GLY A 147 8.46 -13.54 -2.31
N THR A 148 7.78 -14.67 -2.14
CA THR A 148 6.48 -14.72 -1.48
C THR A 148 6.52 -14.53 0.04
N THR A 149 7.70 -14.45 0.66
CA THR A 149 7.83 -14.19 2.11
C THR A 149 7.90 -12.70 2.44
N VAL A 150 7.99 -11.83 1.43
CA VAL A 150 7.94 -10.38 1.64
C VAL A 150 6.58 -9.99 2.23
N GLU A 151 6.61 -9.22 3.30
CA GLU A 151 5.41 -8.84 4.04
C GLU A 151 4.46 -7.98 3.20
N ASN A 152 3.18 -8.36 3.18
CA ASN A 152 2.12 -7.64 2.43
C ASN A 152 2.06 -6.15 2.79
N PHE A 153 2.38 -5.82 4.04
CA PHE A 153 2.49 -4.44 4.51
C PHE A 153 3.42 -3.59 3.65
N ILE A 154 4.57 -4.13 3.24
CA ILE A 154 5.57 -3.39 2.47
C ILE A 154 5.01 -2.98 1.11
N PHE A 155 4.32 -3.89 0.42
CA PHE A 155 3.67 -3.59 -0.87
C PHE A 155 2.57 -2.55 -0.72
N ASN A 156 1.70 -2.70 0.29
CA ASN A 156 0.63 -1.73 0.52
C ASN A 156 1.18 -0.37 0.93
N TYR A 157 2.24 -0.32 1.74
CA TYR A 157 2.88 0.94 2.12
C TYR A 157 3.55 1.63 0.92
N LEU A 158 4.23 0.87 0.05
CA LEU A 158 4.73 1.40 -1.21
C LEU A 158 3.61 1.96 -2.10
N ASP A 159 2.48 1.24 -2.24
CA ASP A 159 1.33 1.74 -2.98
C ASP A 159 0.77 3.03 -2.35
N TYR A 160 0.80 3.18 -1.01
CA TYR A 160 0.41 4.41 -0.35
C TYR A 160 1.34 5.57 -0.71
N LEU A 161 2.65 5.36 -0.71
CA LEU A 161 3.63 6.37 -1.09
C LEU A 161 3.49 6.77 -2.57
N LEU A 162 3.24 5.81 -3.46
CA LEU A 162 2.97 6.06 -4.88
C LEU A 162 1.68 6.86 -5.08
N TRP A 163 0.62 6.52 -4.34
CA TRP A 163 -0.62 7.29 -4.33
C TRP A 163 -0.44 8.71 -3.79
N GLN A 164 0.39 8.89 -2.76
CA GLN A 164 0.71 10.22 -2.25
C GLN A 164 1.48 11.06 -3.28
N ASN A 165 2.49 10.48 -3.96
CA ASN A 165 3.18 11.17 -5.06
C ASN A 165 2.21 11.60 -6.16
N TYR A 166 1.25 10.74 -6.56
CA TYR A 166 0.19 11.11 -7.50
C TYR A 166 -0.60 12.34 -7.04
N ARG A 167 -0.90 12.41 -5.75
CA ARG A 167 -1.68 13.51 -5.18
C ARG A 167 -0.91 14.81 -5.12
N THR A 168 0.40 14.76 -4.85
CA THR A 168 1.21 15.95 -4.59
C THR A 168 2.01 16.45 -5.80
N ASP A 169 2.29 15.59 -6.78
CA ASP A 169 3.16 15.89 -7.92
C ASP A 169 2.37 16.05 -9.22
N ASN A 170 1.33 16.90 -9.24
CA ASN A 170 0.50 17.15 -10.43
C ASN A 170 -0.01 15.89 -11.18
N ARG A 171 -0.24 14.78 -10.47
CA ARG A 171 -0.62 13.46 -11.02
C ARG A 171 0.50 12.72 -11.77
N GLU A 172 1.73 13.22 -11.73
CA GLU A 172 2.96 12.64 -12.28
C GLU A 172 3.70 11.75 -11.26
N TYR A 173 3.03 10.71 -10.79
CA TYR A 173 3.47 9.91 -9.64
C TYR A 173 4.72 9.06 -9.85
N PHE A 174 5.09 8.82 -11.11
CA PHE A 174 6.22 7.97 -11.47
C PHE A 174 6.73 8.29 -12.89
N LYS A 175 8.04 8.14 -13.10
CA LYS A 175 8.71 8.30 -14.39
C LYS A 175 9.43 7.01 -14.75
N VAL A 176 9.00 6.35 -15.83
CA VAL A 176 9.69 5.16 -16.35
C VAL A 176 10.92 5.60 -17.13
N LYS A 177 12.10 5.07 -16.78
CA LYS A 177 13.41 5.45 -17.34
C LYS A 177 13.74 6.94 -17.22
N GLY A 178 13.12 7.66 -16.27
CA GLY A 178 13.30 9.11 -16.11
C GLY A 178 12.70 9.98 -17.22
N GLU A 179 12.13 9.39 -18.27
CA GLU A 179 11.67 10.09 -19.48
C GLU A 179 10.15 10.09 -19.61
N LYS A 180 9.50 8.93 -19.41
CA LYS A 180 8.05 8.79 -19.61
C LYS A 180 7.29 9.00 -18.31
N ILE A 181 6.62 10.15 -18.21
CA ILE A 181 5.68 10.45 -17.12
C ILE A 181 4.47 9.51 -17.20
N LEU A 182 4.15 8.87 -16.09
CA LEU A 182 2.95 8.05 -15.97
C LEU A 182 1.76 8.86 -15.52
N ILE A 183 0.70 8.82 -16.35
CA ILE A 183 -0.60 9.42 -16.05
C ILE A 183 -1.64 8.30 -16.12
N ASP A 184 -2.33 8.05 -15.01
CA ASP A 184 -3.43 7.11 -14.97
C ASP A 184 -4.49 7.57 -13.97
N ASN A 185 -5.66 7.97 -14.49
CA ASN A 185 -6.74 8.48 -13.65
C ASN A 185 -7.30 7.42 -12.68
N ARG A 186 -7.07 6.12 -12.92
CA ARG A 186 -7.49 5.05 -11.98
C ARG A 186 -6.78 5.15 -10.64
N ILE A 187 -5.65 5.86 -10.54
CA ILE A 187 -4.95 6.13 -9.28
C ILE A 187 -5.76 7.07 -8.38
N LYS A 188 -6.51 8.02 -8.96
CA LYS A 188 -7.42 8.90 -8.20
C LYS A 188 -8.40 8.06 -7.37
N ASP A 189 -8.99 7.05 -8.01
CA ASP A 189 -10.02 6.18 -7.42
C ASP A 189 -9.44 4.90 -6.78
N PHE A 190 -8.12 4.82 -6.57
CA PHE A 190 -7.49 3.62 -6.04
C PHE A 190 -7.98 3.30 -4.63
N GLU A 191 -8.40 2.05 -4.42
CA GLU A 191 -8.79 1.55 -3.11
C GLU A 191 -8.07 0.25 -2.76
N TYR A 192 -7.71 0.14 -1.49
CA TYR A 192 -7.18 -1.09 -0.93
C TYR A 192 -8.27 -2.15 -0.84
N THR A 193 -7.93 -3.36 -1.26
CA THR A 193 -8.75 -4.54 -1.02
C THR A 193 -7.88 -5.60 -0.37
N PHE A 194 -8.48 -6.67 0.15
CA PHE A 194 -7.71 -7.78 0.68
C PHE A 194 -7.01 -8.51 -0.47
N ARG A 195 -5.73 -8.17 -0.65
CA ARG A 195 -4.79 -8.79 -1.58
C ARG A 195 -3.71 -9.43 -0.72
N SER A 196 -3.62 -10.75 -0.77
CA SER A 196 -2.72 -11.52 0.09
C SER A 196 -1.77 -12.41 -0.69
N SER A 197 -1.74 -12.24 -2.02
CA SER A 197 -0.92 -13.05 -2.90
C SER A 197 0.17 -12.19 -3.50
N VAL A 198 1.41 -12.47 -3.10
CA VAL A 198 2.59 -11.96 -3.79
C VAL A 198 2.68 -12.67 -5.13
N GLU A 199 2.78 -11.88 -6.19
CA GLU A 199 2.86 -12.32 -7.58
C GLU A 199 4.22 -11.95 -8.16
N HIS A 200 4.82 -12.93 -8.84
CA HIS A 200 6.04 -12.76 -9.62
C HIS A 200 5.64 -12.33 -11.03
N TYR A 201 5.89 -11.08 -11.41
CA TYR A 201 5.46 -10.59 -12.71
C TYR A 201 6.17 -11.34 -13.86
N TYR A 202 7.48 -11.50 -13.77
CA TYR A 202 8.20 -12.56 -14.47
C TYR A 202 8.04 -13.88 -13.70
N PRO A 203 7.40 -14.91 -14.28
CA PRO A 203 7.02 -16.11 -13.53
C PRO A 203 8.22 -17.00 -13.18
N GLN A 204 8.14 -17.67 -12.02
CA GLN A 204 9.14 -18.65 -11.58
C GLN A 204 9.23 -19.88 -12.51
N ASN A 205 8.09 -20.28 -13.08
CA ASN A 205 7.98 -21.41 -13.98
C ASN A 205 7.22 -21.00 -15.24
N PRO A 206 7.85 -20.28 -16.19
CA PRO A 206 7.20 -19.91 -17.45
C PRO A 206 6.66 -21.14 -18.19
N ILE A 207 5.57 -20.95 -18.96
CA ILE A 207 4.99 -22.02 -19.77
C ILE A 207 6.03 -22.60 -20.75
N ASP A 208 6.77 -21.73 -21.43
CA ASP A 208 7.94 -22.14 -22.21
C ASP A 208 9.16 -22.25 -21.29
N LYS A 209 9.62 -23.48 -21.06
CA LYS A 209 10.77 -23.77 -20.19
C LYS A 209 12.08 -23.11 -20.67
N ASN A 210 12.19 -22.77 -21.96
CA ASN A 210 13.36 -22.06 -22.50
C ASN A 210 13.44 -20.62 -21.98
N LEU A 211 12.32 -20.05 -21.55
CA LEU A 211 12.24 -18.71 -20.97
C LEU A 211 12.55 -18.71 -19.47
N LYS A 212 12.86 -19.86 -18.85
CA LYS A 212 13.19 -19.87 -17.42
C LYS A 212 14.41 -18.99 -17.13
N ILE A 213 14.37 -18.27 -16.02
CA ILE A 213 15.54 -17.54 -15.50
C ILE A 213 16.63 -18.57 -15.19
N LYS A 214 17.86 -18.30 -15.68
CA LYS A 214 18.99 -19.21 -15.50
C LYS A 214 19.58 -19.02 -14.10
N GLU A 215 20.36 -20.00 -13.64
CA GLU A 215 20.91 -20.03 -12.28
C GLU A 215 21.75 -18.79 -11.94
N GLN A 216 22.54 -18.29 -12.89
CA GLN A 216 23.35 -17.08 -12.70
C GLN A 216 22.54 -15.80 -12.46
N ASP A 217 21.26 -15.80 -12.85
CA ASP A 217 20.35 -14.65 -12.81
C ASP A 217 19.21 -14.87 -11.81
N ILE A 218 19.28 -15.93 -11.01
CA ILE A 218 18.16 -16.37 -10.16
C ILE A 218 17.77 -15.32 -9.10
N GLU A 219 18.70 -14.45 -8.71
CA GLU A 219 18.45 -13.36 -7.77
C GLU A 219 17.36 -12.39 -8.26
N TRP A 220 17.18 -12.25 -9.59
CA TRP A 220 16.18 -11.36 -10.18
C TRP A 220 14.76 -11.92 -10.05
N LEU A 221 14.62 -13.23 -9.81
CA LEU A 221 13.33 -13.86 -9.70
C LEU A 221 12.57 -13.35 -8.47
N ASP A 222 13.19 -13.48 -7.30
CA ASP A 222 12.60 -13.08 -6.01
C ASP A 222 12.89 -11.62 -5.65
N ASN A 223 13.47 -10.87 -6.59
CA ASN A 223 13.77 -9.46 -6.41
C ASN A 223 12.48 -8.64 -6.29
N PHE A 224 12.39 -7.75 -5.29
CA PHE A 224 11.29 -6.80 -5.12
C PHE A 224 10.83 -6.07 -6.39
N GLY A 225 11.74 -5.78 -7.31
CA GLY A 225 11.41 -5.24 -8.62
C GLY A 225 10.39 -6.11 -9.36
N ASN A 226 10.55 -7.44 -9.31
CA ASN A 226 9.70 -8.43 -9.97
C ASN A 226 8.41 -8.78 -9.20
N LEU A 227 8.26 -8.32 -7.96
CA LEU A 227 7.15 -8.71 -7.10
C LEU A 227 6.05 -7.66 -7.06
N CYS A 228 4.79 -8.08 -6.97
CA CYS A 228 3.66 -7.19 -6.70
C CYS A 228 2.57 -7.91 -5.90
N LEU A 229 1.69 -7.16 -5.25
CA LEU A 229 0.60 -7.74 -4.44
C LEU A 229 -0.71 -7.71 -5.23
N ILE A 230 -1.34 -8.87 -5.40
CA ILE A 230 -2.61 -9.01 -6.12
C ILE A 230 -3.61 -9.90 -5.36
N SER A 231 -4.85 -9.94 -5.84
CA SER A 231 -5.85 -10.87 -5.32
C SER A 231 -5.49 -12.32 -5.67
N GLY A 232 -5.76 -13.27 -4.77
CA GLY A 232 -5.47 -14.69 -5.01
C GLY A 232 -6.15 -15.25 -6.26
N SER A 233 -7.39 -14.83 -6.54
CA SER A 233 -8.12 -15.26 -7.74
C SER A 233 -7.47 -14.81 -9.04
N LYS A 234 -6.92 -13.59 -9.08
CA LYS A 234 -6.15 -13.10 -10.24
C LYS A 234 -4.80 -13.81 -10.32
N ASN A 235 -4.13 -14.06 -9.19
CA ASN A 235 -2.88 -14.79 -9.21
C ASN A 235 -3.05 -16.20 -9.81
N SER A 236 -4.08 -16.93 -9.37
CA SER A 236 -4.39 -18.26 -9.93
C SER A 236 -4.66 -18.23 -11.44
N ARG A 237 -5.21 -17.13 -11.97
CA ARG A 237 -5.47 -16.97 -13.41
C ARG A 237 -4.22 -16.61 -14.21
N LEU A 238 -3.35 -15.75 -13.66
CA LEU A 238 -2.14 -15.27 -14.32
C LEU A 238 -1.05 -16.33 -14.31
N SER A 239 -0.87 -17.02 -13.18
CA SER A 239 -0.01 -18.20 -13.02
C SER A 239 1.34 -18.03 -13.76
N ASN A 240 1.61 -18.91 -14.72
CA ASN A 240 2.88 -19.02 -15.44
C ASN A 240 2.98 -18.12 -16.68
N PHE A 241 2.06 -17.15 -16.84
CA PHE A 241 2.11 -16.22 -17.97
C PHE A 241 3.31 -15.29 -17.88
N MET A 242 3.85 -14.97 -19.05
CA MET A 242 4.92 -13.97 -19.18
C MET A 242 4.37 -12.55 -18.96
N PRO A 243 5.22 -11.57 -18.58
CA PRO A 243 4.83 -10.18 -18.36
C PRO A 243 3.91 -9.58 -19.43
N THR A 244 4.17 -9.83 -20.72
CA THR A 244 3.33 -9.34 -21.83
C THR A 244 1.89 -9.85 -21.74
N ALA A 245 1.71 -11.16 -21.55
CA ALA A 245 0.38 -11.76 -21.42
C ALA A 245 -0.32 -11.33 -20.12
N LYS A 246 0.44 -11.13 -19.04
CA LYS A 246 -0.09 -10.55 -17.79
C LYS A 246 -0.57 -9.13 -18.00
N LYS A 247 0.18 -8.28 -18.70
CA LYS A 247 -0.23 -6.93 -19.09
C LYS A 247 -1.53 -6.95 -19.89
N ASP A 248 -1.63 -7.81 -20.90
CA ASP A 248 -2.82 -7.94 -21.74
C ASP A 248 -4.07 -8.28 -20.94
N TYR A 249 -3.97 -9.12 -19.90
CA TYR A 249 -5.09 -9.44 -19.02
C TYR A 249 -5.67 -8.19 -18.29
N TYR A 250 -4.84 -7.20 -17.98
CA TYR A 250 -5.28 -5.96 -17.33
C TYR A 250 -5.63 -4.84 -18.33
N THR A 251 -5.41 -5.04 -19.62
CA THR A 251 -5.80 -4.09 -20.66
C THR A 251 -7.32 -3.88 -20.62
N GLY A 252 -7.74 -2.62 -20.49
CA GLY A 252 -9.15 -2.25 -20.36
C GLY A 252 -9.77 -2.47 -18.97
N SER A 253 -9.01 -2.94 -17.97
CA SER A 253 -9.50 -3.06 -16.60
C SER A 253 -9.82 -1.68 -16.01
N LYS A 254 -11.03 -1.52 -15.47
CA LYS A 254 -11.47 -0.27 -14.80
C LYS A 254 -10.77 -0.03 -13.47
N THR A 255 -10.25 -1.08 -12.84
CA THR A 255 -9.58 -1.02 -11.54
C THR A 255 -8.17 -1.60 -11.62
N ILE A 256 -7.33 -1.23 -10.67
CA ILE A 256 -5.98 -1.76 -10.50
C ILE A 256 -5.86 -2.52 -9.18
N ASP A 257 -4.97 -3.50 -9.12
CA ASP A 257 -4.67 -4.20 -7.87
C ASP A 257 -3.53 -3.56 -7.09
N SER A 258 -2.52 -3.07 -7.77
CA SER A 258 -1.41 -2.41 -7.12
C SER A 258 -0.94 -1.29 -8.02
N ILE A 259 -0.57 -0.16 -7.43
CA ILE A 259 0.01 0.95 -8.16
C ILE A 259 1.39 0.54 -8.66
N LYS A 260 2.18 -0.17 -7.84
CA LYS A 260 3.43 -0.81 -8.25
C LYS A 260 3.22 -1.70 -9.48
N GLN A 261 2.28 -2.64 -9.44
CA GLN A 261 2.01 -3.52 -10.59
C GLN A 261 1.63 -2.73 -11.84
N ARG A 262 0.81 -1.70 -11.66
CA ARG A 262 0.39 -0.84 -12.76
C ARG A 262 1.58 -0.14 -13.43
N ILE A 263 2.58 0.28 -12.66
CA ILE A 263 3.85 0.83 -13.17
C ILE A 263 4.63 -0.24 -13.94
N MET A 264 4.71 -1.47 -13.41
CA MET A 264 5.42 -2.58 -14.09
C MET A 264 4.88 -2.83 -15.50
N MET A 265 3.58 -2.64 -15.71
CA MET A 265 2.93 -2.77 -17.03
C MET A 265 3.29 -1.66 -18.02
N GLU A 266 3.90 -0.56 -17.60
CA GLU A 266 4.30 0.55 -18.48
C GLU A 266 5.64 0.34 -19.15
N TYR A 267 6.44 -0.60 -18.63
CA TYR A 267 7.66 -1.01 -19.29
C TYR A 267 7.32 -1.72 -20.61
N GLU A 268 8.08 -1.40 -21.66
CA GLU A 268 7.95 -2.01 -22.98
C GLU A 268 8.40 -3.46 -22.96
N TYR A 269 9.55 -3.71 -22.31
CA TYR A 269 10.12 -5.02 -22.06
C TYR A 269 10.15 -5.28 -20.56
N TRP A 270 10.14 -6.54 -20.16
CA TRP A 270 10.33 -6.92 -18.75
C TRP A 270 11.25 -8.13 -18.71
N ASP A 271 12.56 -7.87 -18.70
CA ASP A 271 13.57 -8.90 -18.90
C ASP A 271 14.81 -8.67 -18.03
N ILE A 272 15.69 -9.67 -18.05
CA ILE A 272 16.96 -9.71 -17.35
C ILE A 272 18.10 -9.72 -18.36
N ASN A 273 18.29 -8.60 -19.05
CA ASN A 273 19.44 -8.35 -19.93
C ASN A 273 19.54 -9.29 -21.14
N ARG A 274 18.42 -9.83 -21.65
CA ARG A 274 18.44 -10.74 -22.82
C ARG A 274 18.03 -10.03 -24.12
N LEU A 275 16.86 -9.41 -24.15
CA LEU A 275 16.28 -8.86 -25.38
C LEU A 275 16.89 -7.51 -25.81
N ASN A 276 17.15 -6.63 -24.85
CA ASN A 276 17.53 -5.24 -25.12
C ASN A 276 18.81 -4.79 -24.39
N GLY A 277 19.51 -5.71 -23.71
CA GLY A 277 20.71 -5.37 -22.94
C GLY A 277 20.44 -4.66 -21.60
N LEU A 278 19.18 -4.58 -21.15
CA LEU A 278 18.77 -3.89 -19.92
C LEU A 278 18.14 -4.87 -18.93
N ASN A 279 18.17 -4.50 -17.65
CA ASN A 279 17.52 -5.26 -16.58
C ASN A 279 16.44 -4.38 -15.94
N GLU A 280 15.21 -4.46 -16.47
CA GLU A 280 14.07 -3.67 -15.98
C GLU A 280 13.67 -4.06 -14.57
N ILE A 281 13.89 -5.31 -14.16
CA ILE A 281 13.64 -5.77 -12.79
C ILE A 281 14.53 -4.99 -11.80
N LYS A 282 15.81 -4.86 -12.12
CA LYS A 282 16.77 -4.11 -11.30
C LYS A 282 16.40 -2.63 -11.23
N GLU A 283 16.16 -2.00 -12.38
CA GLU A 283 15.79 -0.58 -12.48
C GLU A 283 14.53 -0.30 -11.65
N HIS A 284 13.44 -1.03 -11.92
CA HIS A 284 12.19 -0.85 -11.20
C HIS A 284 12.36 -1.13 -9.71
N GLY A 285 13.12 -2.16 -9.33
CA GLY A 285 13.43 -2.46 -7.93
C GLY A 285 14.13 -1.30 -7.22
N GLN A 286 15.13 -0.68 -7.85
CA GLN A 286 15.85 0.47 -7.29
C GLN A 286 14.94 1.68 -7.10
N GLU A 287 14.08 2.00 -8.08
CA GLU A 287 13.10 3.09 -7.97
C GLU A 287 12.11 2.86 -6.82
N MET A 288 11.57 1.63 -6.68
CA MET A 288 10.63 1.31 -5.60
C MET A 288 11.30 1.40 -4.21
N ILE A 289 12.56 0.96 -4.10
CA ILE A 289 13.35 1.08 -2.86
C ILE A 289 13.61 2.55 -2.54
N GLN A 290 13.90 3.38 -3.54
CA GLN A 290 14.13 4.81 -3.34
C GLN A 290 12.86 5.51 -2.81
N ILE A 291 11.68 5.10 -3.28
CA ILE A 291 10.40 5.61 -2.78
C ILE A 291 10.19 5.19 -1.32
N LEU A 292 10.47 3.93 -0.96
CA LEU A 292 10.36 3.44 0.42
C LEU A 292 11.30 4.15 1.41
N LYS A 293 12.43 4.68 0.93
CA LYS A 293 13.42 5.38 1.75
C LYS A 293 13.08 6.85 2.06
N LYS A 294 12.11 7.46 1.35
CA LYS A 294 11.69 8.84 1.60
C LYS A 294 11.08 9.01 3.00
#